data_AF-A0A357FZG7-F1
#
_entry.id   AF-A0A357FZG7-F1
#
_cell.length_a   1.000
_cell.length_b   1.000
_cell.length_c   1.000
_cell.angle_alpha   90.00
_cell.angle_beta   90.00
_cell.angle_gamma   90.00
#
_symmetry.space_group_name_H-M   'P 1'
#
loop_
_entity.id
_entity.type
_entity.pdbx_description
1 polymer ?
#
loop_
_entity_poly.entity_id
_entity_poly.type
_entity_poly.pdbx_seq_one_letter_code
_entity_poly.pdbx_strand_id
1 'polypeptide(L)'
;MAANQFLLLGTKRFLPLFITQFLGAFHDNLYKNALVVLLLYSMSIEANLDPKLLTTLAAGIFILPYVLFSALGGLLADKYRKNRVIRVIKAVEIAIAGLGTMALLSGSLYLCYAALFALG
;
A
#
# COMPACT_ATOMS: atom_id res chain seq x y z
N MET A 1 27.47 8.33 24.75
CA MET A 1 26.45 9.39 24.57
C MET A 1 25.37 8.85 23.66
N ALA A 2 24.15 8.67 24.17
CA ALA A 2 23.02 8.19 23.38
C ALA A 2 22.67 9.23 22.30
N ALA A 3 22.74 8.84 21.02
CA ALA A 3 22.33 9.70 19.92
C ALA A 3 20.85 10.05 20.09
N ASN A 4 20.56 11.33 20.32
CA ASN A 4 19.20 11.82 20.53
C ASN A 4 18.41 11.68 19.21
N GLN A 5 17.44 10.78 19.16
CA GLN A 5 16.67 10.42 17.95
C GLN A 5 15.96 11.64 17.33
N PHE A 6 15.66 12.66 18.14
CA PHE A 6 15.08 13.94 17.74
C PHE A 6 16.02 14.83 16.91
N LEU A 7 17.35 14.59 16.90
CA LEU A 7 18.29 15.30 16.00
C LEU A 7 18.07 14.94 14.52
N LEU A 8 17.49 13.77 14.24
CA LEU A 8 17.13 13.37 12.87
C LEU A 8 16.00 14.23 12.31
N LEU A 9 15.09 14.73 13.16
CA LEU A 9 14.00 15.62 12.72
C LEU A 9 14.50 16.98 12.19
N GLY A 10 15.68 17.42 12.63
CA GLY A 10 16.30 18.69 12.21
C GLY A 10 17.18 18.59 10.96
N THR A 11 17.41 17.39 10.39
CA THR A 11 18.29 17.23 9.22
C THR A 11 17.52 17.37 7.91
N LYS A 12 18.05 18.16 6.96
CA LYS A 12 17.44 18.38 5.62
C LYS A 12 17.21 17.10 4.79
N ARG A 13 17.81 15.97 5.18
CA ARG A 13 17.60 14.65 4.55
C ARG A 13 16.41 13.88 5.11
N PHE A 14 15.93 14.20 6.31
CA PHE A 14 14.82 13.49 6.95
C PHE A 14 13.48 13.85 6.32
N LEU A 15 13.24 15.14 6.08
CA LEU A 15 11.97 15.63 5.53
C LEU A 15 11.55 14.92 4.22
N PRO A 16 12.41 14.81 3.17
CA PRO A 16 12.01 14.11 1.95
C PRO A 16 11.76 12.62 2.17
N LEU A 17 12.55 11.94 3.02
CA LEU A 17 12.31 10.53 3.36
C LEU A 17 10.98 10.36 4.11
N PHE A 18 10.72 11.21 5.09
CA PHE A 18 9.49 11.21 5.88
C PHE A 18 8.27 11.41 4.99
N ILE A 19 8.29 12.41 4.10
CA ILE A 19 7.17 12.67 3.16
C ILE A 19 6.94 11.45 2.27
N THR A 20 7.99 10.84 1.71
CA THR A 20 7.82 9.68 0.83
C THR A 20 7.24 8.46 1.54
N GLN A 21 7.61 8.24 2.81
CA GLN A 21 7.09 7.13 3.61
C GLN A 21 5.68 7.42 4.13
N PHE A 22 5.42 8.66 4.55
CA PHE A 22 4.10 9.10 4.96
C PHE A 22 3.09 8.98 3.81
N LEU A 23 3.43 9.47 2.61
CA LEU A 23 2.55 9.39 1.45
C LEU A 23 2.27 7.95 1.02
N GLY A 24 3.27 7.06 1.09
CA GLY A 24 3.07 5.63 0.79
C GLY A 24 2.13 4.97 1.80
N ALA A 25 2.43 5.11 3.09
CA ALA A 25 1.57 4.55 4.14
C ALA A 25 0.15 5.15 4.12
N PHE A 26 0.03 6.45 3.84
CA PHE A 26 -1.27 7.12 3.70
C PHE A 26 -2.06 6.57 2.52
N HIS A 27 -1.44 6.44 1.35
CA HIS A 27 -2.07 5.90 0.15
C HIS A 27 -2.62 4.49 0.39
N ASP A 28 -1.80 3.60 0.95
CA ASP A 28 -2.18 2.21 1.19
C ASP A 28 -3.35 2.09 2.17
N ASN A 29 -3.31 2.86 3.26
CA ASN A 29 -4.39 2.87 4.23
C ASN A 29 -5.66 3.54 3.68
N LEU A 30 -5.52 4.60 2.89
CA LEU A 30 -6.65 5.25 2.24
C LEU A 30 -7.34 4.28 1.27
N TYR A 31 -6.57 3.57 0.44
CA TYR A 31 -7.09 2.61 -0.51
C TYR A 31 -7.84 1.48 0.17
N LYS A 32 -7.23 0.86 1.19
CA LYS A 32 -7.83 -0.21 1.98
C LYS A 32 -9.14 0.26 2.63
N ASN A 33 -9.15 1.42 3.27
CA ASN A 33 -10.36 1.94 3.91
C ASN A 33 -11.44 2.32 2.89
N ALA A 34 -11.07 2.92 1.75
CA ALA A 34 -12.01 3.22 0.68
C ALA A 34 -12.67 1.95 0.12
N LEU A 35 -11.89 0.88 -0.05
CA LEU A 35 -12.41 -0.43 -0.47
C LEU A 35 -13.37 -1.02 0.56
N VAL A 36 -13.06 -0.92 1.86
CA VAL A 36 -13.96 -1.36 2.94
C VAL A 36 -15.28 -0.56 2.91
N VAL A 37 -15.23 0.76 2.73
CA VAL A 37 -16.44 1.59 2.62
C VAL A 37 -17.25 1.22 1.36
N LEU A 38 -16.58 1.03 0.23
CA LEU A 38 -17.23 0.61 -1.02
C LEU A 38 -17.90 -0.76 -0.87
N LEU A 39 -17.24 -1.73 -0.23
CA LEU A 39 -17.84 -3.02 0.09
C LEU A 39 -19.11 -2.84 0.93
N LEU A 40 -19.04 -2.08 2.02
CA LEU A 40 -20.21 -1.83 2.88
C LEU A 40 -21.38 -1.20 2.11
N TYR A 41 -21.09 -0.28 1.17
CA TYR A 41 -22.12 0.40 0.38
C TYR A 41 -22.68 -0.50 -0.74
N SER A 42 -21.84 -1.18 -1.51
CA SER A 42 -22.27 -2.10 -2.59
C SER A 42 -23.03 -3.31 -2.05
N MET A 43 -22.66 -3.81 -0.87
CA MET A 43 -23.38 -4.90 -0.21
C MET A 43 -24.76 -4.48 0.29
N SER A 44 -24.97 -3.20 0.64
CA SER A 44 -26.32 -2.70 0.94
C SER A 44 -27.25 -2.72 -0.26
N ILE A 45 -26.70 -2.79 -1.49
CA ILE A 45 -27.45 -2.72 -2.75
C ILE A 45 -27.60 -4.09 -3.43
N GLU A 46 -26.61 -5.00 -3.40
CA GLU A 46 -26.59 -6.09 -4.40
C GLU A 46 -26.09 -7.50 -4.04
N ALA A 47 -25.67 -7.84 -2.80
CA ALA A 47 -25.16 -9.22 -2.55
C ALA A 47 -25.50 -9.86 -1.20
N ASN A 48 -25.88 -11.15 -1.24
CA ASN A 48 -26.16 -12.05 -0.10
C ASN A 48 -24.88 -12.60 0.59
N LEU A 49 -23.75 -11.88 0.53
CA LEU A 49 -22.49 -12.29 1.18
C LEU A 49 -22.26 -11.49 2.48
N ASP A 50 -21.57 -12.07 3.46
CA ASP A 50 -21.31 -11.39 4.74
C ASP A 50 -20.24 -10.29 4.55
N PRO A 51 -20.55 -8.99 4.76
CA PRO A 51 -19.60 -7.90 4.62
C PRO A 51 -18.37 -8.07 5.52
N LYS A 52 -18.54 -8.76 6.65
CA LYS A 52 -17.47 -9.02 7.63
C LYS A 52 -16.41 -9.99 7.08
N LEU A 53 -16.83 -10.96 6.26
CA LEU A 53 -15.92 -11.87 5.58
C LEU A 53 -15.14 -11.15 4.48
N LEU A 54 -15.80 -10.36 3.64
CA LEU A 54 -15.15 -9.65 2.52
C LEU A 54 -14.13 -8.59 2.98
N THR A 55 -14.44 -7.89 4.07
CA THR A 55 -13.51 -6.91 4.68
C THR A 55 -12.30 -7.59 5.32
N THR A 56 -12.51 -8.76 5.96
CA THR A 56 -11.42 -9.58 6.50
C THR A 56 -10.53 -10.14 5.38
N LEU A 57 -11.14 -10.61 4.28
CA LEU A 57 -10.42 -11.06 3.09
C LEU A 57 -9.60 -9.93 2.47
N ALA A 58 -10.14 -8.71 2.39
CA ALA A 58 -9.39 -7.54 1.93
C ALA A 58 -8.14 -7.30 2.79
N ALA A 59 -8.27 -7.33 4.12
CA ALA A 59 -7.12 -7.18 5.01
C ALA A 59 -6.06 -8.28 4.80
N GLY A 60 -6.50 -9.52 4.58
CA GLY A 60 -5.61 -10.65 4.29
C GLY A 60 -4.90 -10.50 2.94
N ILE A 61 -5.63 -10.18 1.87
CA ILE A 61 -5.09 -9.99 0.52
C ILE A 61 -4.07 -8.84 0.47
N PHE A 62 -4.26 -7.79 1.28
CA PHE A 62 -3.29 -6.70 1.38
C PHE A 62 -1.97 -7.13 2.00
N ILE A 63 -2.01 -7.96 3.05
CA ILE A 63 -0.82 -8.36 3.81
C ILE A 63 -0.06 -9.50 3.12
N LEU A 64 -0.77 -10.34 2.39
CA LEU A 64 -0.23 -11.57 1.80
C LEU A 64 0.96 -11.32 0.85
N PRO A 65 0.91 -10.42 -0.13
CA PRO A 65 2.04 -10.16 -1.02
C PRO A 65 3.21 -9.52 -0.28
N TYR A 66 2.99 -8.62 0.69
CA TYR A 66 4.04 -8.11 1.57
C TYR A 66 4.81 -9.26 2.23
N VAL A 67 4.11 -10.26 2.78
CA VAL A 67 4.74 -11.41 3.45
C VAL A 67 5.49 -12.30 2.44
N LEU A 68 4.91 -12.57 1.27
CA LEU A 68 5.52 -13.43 0.26
C LEU A 68 6.77 -12.80 -0.39
N PHE A 69 6.72 -11.50 -0.69
CA PHE A 69 7.76 -10.81 -1.44
C PHE A 69 8.77 -10.07 -0.56
N SER A 70 8.54 -9.93 0.76
CA SER A 70 9.48 -9.26 1.68
C SER A 70 10.90 -9.84 1.63
N ALA A 71 11.04 -11.17 1.65
CA ALA A 71 12.34 -11.83 1.58
C ALA A 71 13.07 -11.57 0.24
N LEU A 72 12.32 -11.60 -0.87
CA LEU A 72 12.86 -11.31 -2.21
C LEU A 72 13.26 -9.84 -2.35
N GLY A 73 12.49 -8.92 -1.77
CA GLY A 73 12.82 -7.50 -1.70
C GLY A 73 14.10 -7.24 -0.92
N GLY A 74 14.29 -7.93 0.21
CA GLY A 74 15.53 -7.87 1.00
C GLY A 74 16.75 -8.31 0.20
N LEU A 75 16.66 -9.46 -0.48
CA LEU A 75 17.73 -9.97 -1.34
C LEU A 75 18.07 -9.02 -2.50
N LEU A 76 17.07 -8.40 -3.12
CA LEU A 76 17.28 -7.38 -4.16
C LEU A 76 17.94 -6.12 -3.60
N ALA A 77 17.53 -5.66 -2.41
CA ALA A 77 18.07 -4.47 -1.78
C ALA A 77 19.55 -4.63 -1.40
N ASP A 78 19.98 -5.84 -1.05
CA ASP A 78 21.37 -6.15 -0.72
C ASP A 78 22.25 -6.30 -1.97
N LYS A 79 21.70 -6.80 -3.08
CA LYS A 79 22.45 -7.03 -4.33
C LYS A 79 22.67 -5.77 -5.17
N TYR A 80 21.78 -4.78 -5.08
CA TYR A 80 21.79 -3.59 -5.95
C TYR A 80 22.07 -2.29 -5.20
N ARG A 81 22.54 -1.26 -5.93
CA ARG A 81 22.73 0.08 -5.35
C ARG A 81 21.39 0.63 -4.82
N LYS A 82 21.32 0.88 -3.51
CA LYS A 82 20.13 1.37 -2.78
C LYS A 82 19.38 2.51 -3.50
N ASN A 83 20.10 3.48 -4.06
CA ASN A 83 19.50 4.62 -4.75
C ASN A 83 18.68 4.24 -5.99
N ARG A 84 19.08 3.19 -6.73
CA ARG A 84 18.36 2.73 -7.92
C ARG A 84 17.14 1.90 -7.54
N VAL A 85 17.27 1.04 -6.54
CA VAL A 85 16.19 0.21 -6.00
C VAL A 85 15.05 1.09 -5.48
N ILE A 86 15.36 2.07 -4.63
CA ILE A 86 14.36 2.99 -4.06
C ILE A 86 13.59 3.75 -5.16
N ARG A 87 14.30 4.23 -6.19
CA ARG A 87 13.65 4.99 -7.29
C ARG A 87 12.71 4.12 -8.12
N VAL A 88 13.11 2.88 -8.42
CA VAL A 88 12.28 1.93 -9.18
C VAL A 88 11.05 1.53 -8.38
N ILE A 89 11.21 1.18 -7.10
CA ILE A 89 10.09 0.84 -6.22
C ILE A 89 9.11 2.01 -6.16
N LYS A 90 9.58 3.25 -6.01
CA LYS A 90 8.70 4.41 -5.94
C LYS A 90 7.97 4.69 -7.25
N ALA A 91 8.59 4.44 -8.40
CA ALA A 91 7.94 4.56 -9.70
C ALA A 91 6.84 3.49 -9.88
N VAL A 92 7.12 2.25 -9.44
CA VAL A 92 6.15 1.15 -9.44
C VAL A 92 4.98 1.47 -8.50
N GLU A 93 5.25 1.99 -7.30
CA GLU A 93 4.23 2.41 -6.32
C GLU A 93 3.29 3.47 -6.92
N ILE A 94 3.81 4.47 -7.63
CA ILE A 94 2.98 5.49 -8.31
C ILE A 94 2.12 4.86 -9.43
N ALA A 95 2.67 3.91 -10.20
CA ALA A 95 1.90 3.23 -11.24
C ALA A 95 0.76 2.39 -10.63
N ILE A 96 1.03 1.67 -9.55
CA ILE A 96 0.03 0.89 -8.82
C ILE A 96 -1.03 1.80 -8.18
N ALA A 97 -0.63 2.95 -7.63
CA ALA A 97 -1.57 3.96 -7.12
C ALA A 97 -2.52 4.48 -8.22
N GLY A 98 -2.00 4.69 -9.43
CA GLY A 98 -2.82 5.04 -10.60
C GLY A 98 -3.83 3.93 -10.95
N LEU A 99 -3.38 2.68 -11.01
CA LEU A 99 -4.24 1.52 -11.25
C LEU A 99 -5.29 1.34 -10.15
N GLY A 100 -4.91 1.51 -8.88
CA GLY A 100 -5.82 1.48 -7.75
C GLY A 100 -6.91 2.53 -7.87
N THR A 101 -6.53 3.77 -8.19
CA THR A 101 -7.49 4.86 -8.41
C THR A 101 -8.48 4.52 -9.54
N MET A 102 -8.00 4.00 -10.67
CA MET A 102 -8.87 3.54 -11.76
C MET A 102 -9.79 2.40 -11.35
N ALA A 103 -9.30 1.45 -10.55
CA ALA A 103 -10.10 0.34 -10.03
C ALA A 103 -11.22 0.82 -9.11
N LEU A 104 -10.93 1.76 -8.20
CA LEU A 104 -11.92 2.40 -7.32
C LEU A 104 -12.99 3.13 -8.13
N LEU A 105 -12.60 3.92 -9.14
CA LEU A 105 -13.53 4.64 -10.00
C LEU A 105 -14.42 3.71 -10.85
N SER A 106 -13.91 2.53 -11.20
CA SER A 106 -14.67 1.54 -11.97
C SER A 106 -15.74 0.85 -11.13
N GLY A 107 -15.69 0.92 -9.80
CA GLY A 107 -16.65 0.28 -8.89
C GLY A 107 -16.62 -1.26 -8.88
N SER A 108 -15.71 -1.89 -9.64
CA SER A 108 -15.62 -3.33 -9.74
C SER A 108 -14.84 -3.92 -8.57
N LEU A 109 -15.50 -4.75 -7.76
CA LEU A 109 -14.89 -5.42 -6.62
C LEU A 109 -13.65 -6.24 -7.02
N TYR A 110 -13.68 -6.94 -8.14
CA TYR A 110 -12.55 -7.75 -8.62
C TYR A 110 -11.32 -6.92 -8.94
N LEU A 111 -11.49 -5.77 -9.61
CA LEU A 111 -10.39 -4.85 -9.91
C LEU A 111 -9.83 -4.22 -8.64
N CYS A 112 -10.72 -3.88 -7.70
CA CYS A 112 -10.37 -3.35 -6.40
C CYS A 112 -9.51 -4.35 -5.58
N TYR A 113 -9.89 -5.63 -5.54
CA TYR A 113 -9.08 -6.67 -4.89
C TYR A 113 -7.75 -6.93 -5.60
N ALA A 114 -7.73 -6.92 -6.95
CA ALA A 114 -6.50 -7.09 -7.72
C ALA A 114 -5.51 -5.94 -7.49
N ALA A 115 -6.00 -4.70 -7.46
CA ALA A 115 -5.19 -3.53 -7.13
C ALA A 115 -4.71 -3.57 -5.66
N LEU A 116 -5.55 -4.06 -4.74
CA LEU A 116 -5.20 -4.21 -3.33
C LEU A 116 -4.11 -5.27 -3.12
N PHE A 117 -4.11 -6.34 -3.92
CA PHE A 117 -3.01 -7.30 -3.97
C PHE A 117 -1.75 -6.70 -4.59
N ALA A 118 -1.87 -5.89 -5.64
CA ALA A 118 -0.72 -5.22 -6.24
C ALA A 118 -0.08 -4.16 -5.32
N LEU A 119 -0.86 -3.58 -4.40
CA LEU A 119 -0.39 -2.59 -3.42
C LEU A 119 0.39 -3.20 -2.25
N GLY A 120 0.17 -4.48 -1.95
CA GLY A 120 0.96 -5.18 -0.94
C GLY A 120 2.20 -5.83 -1.50
#